data_AF-A0A382A7R6-F1
#
_entry.id   AF-A0A382A7R6-F1
#
_cell.length_a   1.000
_cell.length_b   1.000
_cell.length_c   1.000
_cell.angle_alpha   90.00
_cell.angle_beta   90.00
_cell.angle_gamma   90.00
#
_symmetry.space_group_name_H-M   'P 1'
#
loop_
_entity.id
_entity.type
_entity.pdbx_description
1 polymer ?
#
loop_
_entity_poly.entity_id
_entity_poly.type
_entity_poly.pdbx_seq_one_letter_code
_entity_poly.pdbx_strand_id
1 'polypeptide(L)'
;VKDSNPISASSFLINAYLSKTSGPGVSPNSPSVGWDFIDESPDIDIRGFAPIGSLPPEIEANLVNAVLTNGSRYYVDHAHPELSTPECLDPLSLLKWDRAGDEILINSMSAANEALPEGEEIIIYK
;
A
#
# COMPACT_ATOMS: atom_id res chain seq x y z
N VAL A 1 -18.88 0.05 18.88
CA VAL A 1 -17.92 0.26 17.77
C VAL A 1 -18.06 -0.96 16.88
N LYS A 2 -18.51 -0.82 15.63
CA LYS A 2 -18.39 -1.94 14.67
C LYS A 2 -16.90 -2.26 14.60
N ASP A 3 -16.52 -3.53 14.71
CA ASP A 3 -15.11 -3.92 14.53
C ASP A 3 -14.63 -3.41 13.17
N SER A 4 -13.71 -2.45 13.19
CA SER A 4 -13.08 -1.90 11.99
C SER A 4 -11.97 -2.85 11.58
N ASN A 5 -12.04 -3.39 10.36
CA ASN A 5 -10.96 -4.20 9.81
C ASN A 5 -9.81 -3.27 9.37
N PRO A 6 -8.65 -3.28 10.05
CA PRO A 6 -7.55 -2.35 9.76
C PRO A 6 -6.92 -2.57 8.38
N ILE A 7 -6.95 -3.81 7.87
CA ILE A 7 -6.48 -4.15 6.52
C ILE A 7 -7.40 -3.46 5.49
N SER A 8 -8.72 -3.60 5.67
CA SER A 8 -9.70 -2.95 4.79
C SER A 8 -9.64 -1.42 4.87
N ALA A 9 -9.46 -0.86 6.07
CA ALA A 9 -9.30 0.58 6.26
C ALA A 9 -8.03 1.11 5.55
N SER A 10 -6.92 0.37 5.64
CA SER A 10 -5.67 0.70 4.94
C SER A 10 -5.85 0.65 3.42
N SER A 11 -6.45 -0.42 2.89
CA SER A 11 -6.75 -0.51 1.45
C SER A 11 -7.68 0.61 0.97
N PHE A 12 -8.71 0.95 1.75
CA PHE A 12 -9.63 2.03 1.43
C PHE A 12 -8.93 3.39 1.36
N LEU A 13 -8.08 3.70 2.36
CA LEU A 13 -7.30 4.93 2.40
C LEU A 13 -6.43 5.11 1.14
N ILE A 14 -5.68 4.07 0.76
CA ILE A 14 -4.78 4.13 -0.39
C ILE A 14 -5.58 4.28 -1.69
N ASN A 15 -6.66 3.51 -1.86
CA ASN A 15 -7.52 3.60 -3.04
C ASN A 15 -8.19 4.97 -3.19
N ALA A 16 -8.57 5.62 -2.09
CA ALA A 16 -9.15 6.95 -2.13
C ALA A 16 -8.15 7.98 -2.69
N TYR A 17 -6.89 7.91 -2.25
CA TYR A 17 -5.82 8.76 -2.76
C TYR A 17 -5.55 8.54 -4.25
N LEU A 18 -5.40 7.28 -4.66
CA LEU A 18 -5.16 6.91 -6.06
C LEU A 18 -6.32 7.35 -6.95
N SER A 19 -7.57 7.15 -6.51
CA SER A 19 -8.76 7.57 -7.26
C SER A 19 -8.84 9.08 -7.46
N LYS A 20 -8.38 9.87 -6.47
CA LYS A 20 -8.37 11.34 -6.52
C LYS A 20 -7.23 11.90 -7.39
N THR A 21 -6.12 11.16 -7.49
CA THR A 21 -4.86 11.66 -8.10
C THR A 21 -4.63 11.11 -9.51
N SER A 22 -5.20 9.94 -9.85
CA SER A 22 -5.09 9.37 -11.20
C SER A 22 -5.79 10.23 -12.24
N GLY A 23 -5.08 10.57 -13.31
CA GLY A 23 -5.61 11.34 -14.43
C GLY A 23 -6.63 10.54 -15.28
N PRO A 24 -7.50 11.22 -16.05
CA PRO A 24 -8.44 10.55 -16.94
C PRO A 24 -7.73 9.59 -17.91
N GLY A 25 -8.09 8.31 -17.89
CA GLY A 25 -7.52 7.28 -18.78
C GLY A 25 -6.32 6.52 -18.21
N VAL A 26 -5.80 6.91 -17.04
CA VAL A 26 -4.88 6.08 -16.25
C VAL A 26 -5.74 5.28 -15.26
N SER A 27 -5.83 3.97 -15.46
CA SER A 27 -6.58 3.12 -14.52
C SER A 27 -6.00 3.31 -13.11
N PRO A 28 -6.83 3.43 -12.05
CA PRO A 28 -6.37 3.34 -10.67
C PRO A 28 -5.54 2.07 -10.40
N ASN A 29 -5.71 1.06 -11.27
CA ASN A 29 -5.02 -0.24 -11.21
C ASN A 29 -3.95 -0.42 -12.32
N SER A 30 -3.39 0.65 -12.92
CA SER A 30 -2.35 0.54 -13.96
C SER A 30 -0.92 0.80 -13.43
N PRO A 31 0.01 -0.17 -13.57
CA PRO A 31 -0.20 -1.58 -13.27
C PRO A 31 -0.17 -1.75 -11.75
N SER A 32 -1.15 -2.42 -11.17
CA SER A 32 -0.95 -3.06 -9.87
C SER A 32 0.27 -3.96 -10.02
N VAL A 33 1.40 -3.60 -9.40
CA VAL A 33 2.57 -4.48 -9.32
C VAL A 33 2.17 -5.59 -8.36
N GLY A 34 1.54 -6.63 -8.91
CA GLY A 34 1.24 -7.86 -8.20
C GLY A 34 2.56 -8.48 -7.78
N TRP A 35 2.60 -9.01 -6.56
CA TRP A 35 3.74 -9.77 -6.09
C TRP A 35 3.82 -11.06 -6.92
N ASP A 36 4.89 -11.25 -7.70
CA ASP A 36 5.06 -12.42 -8.56
C ASP A 36 6.15 -13.35 -8.01
N PHE A 37 5.77 -14.61 -7.77
CA PHE A 37 6.71 -15.66 -7.32
C PHE A 37 7.45 -16.28 -8.51
N ILE A 38 7.61 -15.57 -9.64
CA ILE A 38 8.16 -16.18 -10.86
C ILE A 38 9.59 -16.68 -10.61
N ASP A 39 10.36 -15.97 -9.78
CA ASP A 39 11.75 -16.31 -9.45
C ASP A 39 11.90 -16.96 -8.06
N GLU A 40 10.80 -17.25 -7.34
CA GLU A 40 10.83 -17.79 -5.98
C GLU A 40 9.91 -19.01 -5.80
N SER A 41 10.34 -19.98 -4.99
CA SER A 41 9.52 -21.14 -4.60
C SER A 41 9.43 -21.18 -3.08
N PRO A 42 8.59 -20.33 -2.45
CA PRO A 42 8.53 -20.18 -0.99
C PRO A 42 8.09 -21.46 -0.27
N ASP A 43 7.42 -22.36 -0.98
CA ASP A 43 7.02 -23.68 -0.49
C ASP A 43 8.20 -24.69 -0.44
N ILE A 44 9.28 -24.42 -1.19
CA ILE A 44 10.44 -25.28 -1.34
C ILE A 44 11.59 -24.78 -0.46
N ASP A 45 11.99 -25.60 0.51
CA ASP A 45 13.20 -25.35 1.28
C ASP A 45 14.44 -25.49 0.37
N ILE A 46 15.47 -24.66 0.59
CA ILE A 46 16.74 -24.70 -0.16
C ILE A 46 17.44 -26.07 -0.12
N ARG A 47 17.12 -26.89 0.89
CA ARG A 47 17.57 -28.29 1.01
C ARG A 47 16.85 -29.25 0.04
N GLY A 48 15.91 -28.76 -0.77
CA GLY A 48 15.26 -29.50 -1.86
C GLY A 48 14.02 -30.28 -1.47
N PHE A 49 13.37 -29.96 -0.36
CA PHE A 49 12.13 -30.61 0.06
C PHE A 49 11.11 -29.59 0.56
N ALA A 50 9.83 -29.83 0.32
CA ALA A 50 8.75 -29.11 0.98
C ALA A 50 8.42 -29.82 2.31
N PRO A 51 8.57 -29.18 3.48
CA PRO A 51 8.10 -29.73 4.74
C PRO A 51 6.60 -30.08 4.65
N ILE A 52 6.18 -31.18 5.29
CA ILE A 52 4.76 -31.54 5.36
C ILE A 52 4.01 -30.40 6.04
N GLY A 53 3.04 -29.80 5.34
CA GLY A 53 2.30 -28.63 5.81
C GLY A 53 2.84 -27.28 5.34
N SER A 54 3.91 -27.26 4.53
CA SER A 54 4.34 -26.06 3.80
C SER A 54 3.26 -25.70 2.79
N LEU A 55 2.54 -24.63 3.07
CA LEU A 55 1.61 -24.00 2.13
C LEU A 55 2.21 -22.63 1.79
N PRO A 56 2.19 -22.23 0.52
CA PRO A 56 2.51 -20.85 0.18
C PRO A 56 1.57 -19.92 0.98
N PRO A 57 2.03 -18.74 1.40
CA PRO A 57 1.19 -17.81 2.13
C PRO A 57 -0.06 -17.49 1.30
N GLU A 58 -1.22 -17.37 1.96
CA GLU A 58 -2.42 -16.85 1.31
C GLU A 58 -2.16 -15.38 0.93
N ILE A 59 -1.95 -15.15 -0.36
CA ILE A 59 -1.77 -13.81 -0.89
C ILE A 59 -3.15 -13.18 -0.97
N GLU A 60 -3.43 -12.23 -0.09
CA GLU A 60 -4.59 -11.36 -0.25
C GLU A 60 -4.34 -10.44 -1.45
N ALA A 61 -4.71 -10.91 -2.65
CA ALA A 61 -4.57 -10.20 -3.93
C ALA A 61 -5.32 -8.84 -4.01
N ASN A 62 -6.03 -8.48 -2.93
CA ASN A 62 -6.77 -7.23 -2.78
C ASN A 62 -5.99 -6.16 -2.00
N LEU A 63 -4.78 -6.45 -1.50
CA LEU A 63 -3.93 -5.41 -0.90
C LEU A 63 -3.43 -4.48 -1.99
N VAL A 64 -3.72 -3.20 -1.79
CA VAL A 64 -3.27 -2.15 -2.71
C VAL A 64 -1.74 -2.09 -2.66
N ASN A 65 -1.11 -2.11 -3.84
CA ASN A 65 0.32 -1.90 -4.02
C ASN A 65 0.54 -1.04 -5.26
N ALA A 66 0.85 0.23 -5.04
CA ALA A 66 0.99 1.23 -6.10
C ALA A 66 2.37 1.86 -6.08
N VAL A 67 2.92 2.10 -7.27
CA VAL A 67 4.08 2.98 -7.47
C VAL A 67 3.55 4.35 -7.88
N LEU A 68 3.88 5.38 -7.10
CA LEU A 68 3.42 6.75 -7.31
C LEU A 68 4.31 7.46 -8.34
N THR A 69 3.82 8.57 -8.89
CA THR A 69 4.53 9.35 -9.92
C THR A 69 5.86 9.95 -9.46
N ASN A 70 6.06 10.09 -8.15
CA ASN A 70 7.33 10.51 -7.55
C ASN A 70 8.31 9.35 -7.30
N GLY A 71 7.94 8.11 -7.64
CA GLY A 71 8.73 6.90 -7.40
C GLY A 71 8.53 6.26 -6.02
N SER A 72 7.68 6.84 -5.14
CA SER A 72 7.32 6.19 -3.87
C SER A 72 6.49 4.94 -4.09
N ARG A 73 6.63 3.95 -3.20
CA ARG A 73 5.72 2.81 -3.10
C ARG A 73 4.69 3.08 -2.03
N TYR A 74 3.41 2.94 -2.33
CA TYR A 74 2.31 3.10 -1.39
C TYR A 74 1.47 1.82 -1.36
N TYR A 75 1.48 1.11 -0.23
CA TYR A 75 0.93 -0.23 -0.13
C TYR A 75 0.37 -0.53 1.26
N VAL A 76 -0.37 -1.63 1.37
CA VAL A 76 -0.78 -2.16 2.67
C VAL A 76 0.29 -3.14 3.16
N ASP A 77 0.85 -2.89 4.34
CA ASP A 77 1.66 -3.83 5.09
C ASP A 77 0.85 -4.39 6.25
N HIS A 78 0.30 -5.59 6.05
CA HIS A 78 -0.62 -6.22 6.99
C HIS A 78 -1.78 -5.29 7.39
N ALA A 79 -1.76 -4.76 8.62
CA ALA A 79 -2.82 -3.92 9.18
C ALA A 79 -2.60 -2.41 8.95
N HIS A 80 -1.49 -2.03 8.30
CA HIS A 80 -1.07 -0.63 8.20
C HIS A 80 -0.90 -0.19 6.75
N PRO A 81 -1.19 1.09 6.43
CA PRO A 81 -0.74 1.68 5.18
C PRO A 81 0.73 2.08 5.33
N GLU A 82 1.58 1.65 4.39
CA GLU A 82 3.00 1.99 4.35
C GLU A 82 3.33 2.79 3.09
N LEU A 83 4.07 3.89 3.27
CA LEU A 83 4.60 4.71 2.20
C LEU A 83 6.13 4.74 2.27
N SER A 84 6.76 4.06 1.31
CA SER A 84 8.22 4.05 1.17
C SER A 84 8.65 5.15 0.18
N THR A 85 9.68 5.92 0.55
CA THR A 85 10.27 6.95 -0.32
C THR A 85 10.90 6.34 -1.57
N PRO A 86 11.05 7.09 -2.69
CA PRO A 86 11.93 6.69 -3.77
C PRO A 86 13.38 6.57 -3.30
N GLU A 87 14.23 5.93 -4.12
CA GLU A 87 15.67 5.91 -3.90
C GLU A 87 16.25 7.34 -3.93
N CYS A 88 17.11 7.63 -2.96
CA CYS A 88 17.69 8.95 -2.76
C CYS A 88 19.22 8.88 -2.77
N LEU A 89 19.86 9.87 -3.40
CA LEU A 89 21.34 9.96 -3.47
C LEU A 89 21.96 10.56 -2.22
N ASP A 90 21.19 11.32 -1.44
CA ASP A 90 21.67 12.05 -0.27
C ASP A 90 20.57 12.20 0.81
N PRO A 91 20.94 12.47 2.08
CA PRO A 91 19.99 12.59 3.18
C PRO A 91 18.99 13.75 3.06
N LEU A 92 19.36 14.86 2.40
CA LEU A 92 18.45 16.00 2.22
C LEU A 92 17.35 15.66 1.21
N SER A 93 17.70 14.93 0.15
CA SER A 93 16.72 14.40 -0.80
C SER A 93 15.78 13.39 -0.13
N LEU A 94 16.32 12.49 0.72
CA LEU A 94 15.51 11.57 1.51
C LEU A 94 14.51 12.31 2.42
N LEU A 95 14.96 13.33 3.16
CA LEU A 95 14.10 14.11 4.04
C LEU A 95 12.97 14.82 3.28
N LYS A 96 13.25 15.34 2.08
CA LYS A 96 12.22 15.96 1.23
C LYS A 96 11.15 14.96 0.82
N TRP A 97 11.56 13.75 0.44
CA TRP A 97 10.62 12.71 0.04
C TRP A 97 9.86 12.10 1.21
N ASP A 98 10.49 11.95 2.37
CA ASP A 98 9.81 11.56 3.61
C ASP A 98 8.72 12.59 3.99
N ARG A 99 9.04 13.89 3.89
CA ARG A 99 8.05 14.95 4.12
C ARG A 99 6.95 14.97 3.07
N ALA A 100 7.27 14.69 1.81
CA ALA A 100 6.26 14.52 0.76
C ALA A 100 5.36 13.32 1.05
N GLY A 101 5.88 12.27 1.68
CA GLY A 101 5.10 11.14 2.21
C GLY A 101 4.03 11.59 3.20
N ASP A 102 4.34 12.50 4.13
CA ASP A 102 3.35 13.06 5.06
C ASP A 102 2.22 13.77 4.31
N GLU A 103 2.56 14.59 3.31
CA GLU A 103 1.57 15.30 2.50
C GLU A 103 0.69 14.32 1.70
N ILE A 104 1.26 13.22 1.21
CA ILE A 104 0.49 12.15 0.57
C ILE A 104 -0.49 11.55 1.58
N LEU A 105 -0.05 11.18 2.79
CA LEU A 105 -0.92 10.62 3.83
C LEU A 105 -2.04 11.59 4.24
N ILE A 106 -1.74 12.88 4.36
CA ILE A 106 -2.75 13.93 4.64
C ILE A 106 -3.79 14.00 3.53
N ASN A 107 -3.35 13.98 2.27
CA ASN A 107 -4.25 13.97 1.12
C ASN A 107 -5.07 12.67 1.04
N SER A 108 -4.49 11.52 1.41
CA SER A 108 -5.20 10.25 1.51
C SER A 108 -6.30 10.31 2.57
N MET A 109 -6.01 10.85 3.77
CA MET A 109 -7.02 11.03 4.81
C MET A 109 -8.15 11.95 4.34
N SER A 110 -7.84 13.07 3.69
CA SER A 110 -8.85 13.96 3.12
C SER A 110 -9.72 13.24 2.09
N ALA A 111 -9.11 12.49 1.15
CA ALA A 111 -9.84 11.76 0.12
C ALA A 111 -10.72 10.65 0.70
N ALA A 112 -10.22 9.92 1.70
CA ALA A 112 -10.96 8.84 2.35
C ALA A 112 -12.14 9.40 3.16
N ASN A 113 -11.91 10.43 3.98
CA ASN A 113 -12.94 11.02 4.83
C ASN A 113 -14.04 11.72 4.03
N GLU A 114 -13.75 12.23 2.82
CA GLU A 114 -14.77 12.74 1.89
C GLU A 114 -15.75 11.64 1.41
N ALA A 115 -15.31 10.38 1.39
CA ALA A 115 -16.09 9.24 0.93
C ALA A 115 -16.75 8.43 2.06
N LEU A 116 -16.44 8.74 3.33
CA LEU A 116 -17.02 8.07 4.49
C LEU A 116 -18.39 8.63 4.88
N PRO A 117 -19.25 7.83 5.54
CA PRO A 117 -20.49 8.31 6.13
C PRO A 117 -20.27 9.41 7.19
N GLU A 118 -21.29 10.22 7.42
CA GLU A 118 -21.26 11.24 8.48
C GLU A 118 -21.03 10.59 9.86
N GLY A 119 -20.05 11.11 10.60
CA GLY A 119 -19.65 10.60 11.91
C GLY A 119 -18.60 9.49 11.89
N GLU A 120 -18.10 9.09 10.73
CA GLU A 120 -16.93 8.21 10.59
C GLU A 120 -15.70 8.98 10.09
N GLU A 121 -14.52 8.61 10.60
CA GLU A 121 -13.25 9.20 10.19
C GLU A 121 -12.12 8.17 10.21
N ILE A 122 -11.16 8.34 9.31
CA ILE A 122 -9.87 7.67 9.31
C ILE A 122 -8.80 8.71 9.64
N ILE A 123 -7.98 8.39 10.64
CA ILE A 123 -6.84 9.20 11.08
C ILE A 123 -5.59 8.34 11.03
N ILE A 124 -4.54 8.87 10.41
CA ILE A 124 -3.20 8.29 10.36
C ILE A 124 -2.28 9.03 11.30
N TYR A 125 -1.50 8.26 12.04
CA TYR A 125 -0.45 8.75 12.92
C TYR A 125 0.89 8.28 12.35
N LYS A 126 1.83 9.21 12.20
CA LYS A 126 3.22 8.93 11.84
C LYS A 126 4.09 8.95 13.09
#